data_AF-A0A413N6V2-F1
#
_entry.id   AF-A0A413N6V2-F1
#
_cell.length_a   1.000
_cell.length_b   1.000
_cell.length_c   1.000
_cell.angle_alpha   90.00
_cell.angle_beta   90.00
_cell.angle_gamma   90.00
#
_symmetry.space_group_name_H-M   'P 1'
#
loop_
_entity.id
_entity.type
_entity.pdbx_description
1 polymer ?
#
loop_
_entity_poly.entity_id
_entity_poly.type
_entity_poly.pdbx_seq_one_letter_code
_entity_poly.pdbx_strand_id
1 'polypeptide(L)'
;MMNKSKNKDKLLNDIRNNSFDYNAGSHATMIADFERDGLVIVSRTKDGVDCDITDMGDSFLCDGGYVAIAKKEKKKKVLKWTVEAITAIAIGVIVSLIVALK
;
A
#
# COMPACT_ATOMS: atom_id res chain seq x y z
N MET A 1 14.72 7.64 -5.38
CA MET A 1 13.24 7.74 -5.25
C MET A 1 12.80 7.12 -3.94
N MET A 2 12.25 7.90 -3.01
CA MET A 2 11.60 7.35 -1.82
C MET A 2 10.35 6.59 -2.29
N ASN A 3 10.24 5.30 -1.96
CA ASN A 3 9.13 4.45 -2.38
C ASN A 3 7.79 5.08 -1.94
N LYS A 4 6.79 5.21 -2.82
CA LYS A 4 5.52 5.92 -2.57
C LYS A 4 4.86 5.52 -1.25
N SER A 5 4.93 4.24 -0.88
CA SER A 5 4.45 3.72 0.41
C SER A 5 5.20 4.28 1.61
N LYS A 6 6.54 4.39 1.54
CA LYS A 6 7.35 4.98 2.62
C LYS A 6 7.02 6.45 2.84
N ASN A 7 6.74 7.18 1.75
CA ASN A 7 6.34 8.58 1.86
C ASN A 7 4.98 8.74 2.54
N LYS A 8 4.01 7.88 2.19
CA LYS A 8 2.70 7.86 2.84
C LYS A 8 2.80 7.53 4.33
N ASP A 9 3.55 6.49 4.68
CA ASP A 9 3.76 6.11 6.09
C ASP A 9 4.47 7.21 6.87
N LYS A 10 5.46 7.88 6.26
CA LYS A 10 6.12 9.03 6.89
C LYS A 10 5.12 10.15 7.18
N LEU A 11 4.32 10.55 6.20
CA LEU A 11 3.35 11.63 6.36
C LEU A 11 2.33 11.30 7.48
N LEU A 12 1.81 10.08 7.51
CA LEU A 12 0.91 9.62 8.58
C LEU A 12 1.59 9.66 9.96
N ASN A 13 2.87 9.29 10.03
CA ASN A 13 3.62 9.33 11.28
C ASN A 13 3.94 10.78 11.70
N ASP A 14 4.16 11.69 10.76
CA ASP A 14 4.33 13.12 11.03
C ASP A 14 3.02 13.71 11.61
N ILE A 15 1.86 13.28 11.09
CA ILE A 15 0.52 13.64 11.62
C ILE A 15 0.35 13.07 13.03
N ARG A 16 0.63 11.79 13.25
CA ARG A 16 0.57 11.13 14.56
C ARG A 16 1.39 11.85 15.64
N ASN A 17 2.54 12.41 15.27
CA ASN A 17 3.46 13.08 16.20
C ASN A 17 3.21 14.59 16.32
N ASN A 18 2.10 15.11 15.77
CA ASN A 18 1.78 16.54 15.71
C ASN A 18 2.93 17.39 15.12
N SER A 19 3.70 16.82 14.20
CA SER A 19 4.81 17.50 13.51
C SER A 19 4.51 17.75 12.03
N PHE A 20 3.28 17.52 11.61
CA PHE A 20 2.84 17.69 10.23
C PHE A 20 2.43 19.14 9.97
N ASP A 21 3.09 19.75 8.99
CA ASP A 21 2.72 21.07 8.46
C ASP A 21 2.03 20.92 7.10
N TYR A 22 0.78 21.35 7.02
CA TYR A 22 -0.03 21.16 5.83
C TYR A 22 0.35 22.14 4.71
N ASN A 23 0.67 21.59 3.54
CA ASN A 23 0.92 22.35 2.32
C ASN A 23 -0.02 21.89 1.21
N ALA A 24 -0.94 22.76 0.77
CA ALA A 24 -1.93 22.39 -0.25
C ALA A 24 -1.31 21.95 -1.58
N GLY A 25 -0.17 22.51 -1.99
CA GLY A 25 0.49 22.16 -3.24
C GLY A 25 1.15 20.78 -3.22
N SER A 26 1.60 20.32 -2.05
CA SER A 26 2.38 19.08 -1.92
C SER A 26 1.61 17.94 -1.26
N HIS A 27 0.68 18.24 -0.36
CA HIS A 27 0.07 17.26 0.54
C HIS A 27 -1.42 17.00 0.27
N ALA A 28 -2.14 17.90 -0.41
CA ALA A 28 -3.60 17.84 -0.56
C ALA A 28 -4.11 16.47 -1.03
N THR A 29 -3.50 15.90 -2.08
CA THR A 29 -3.92 14.60 -2.62
C THR A 29 -3.67 13.44 -1.65
N MET A 30 -2.57 13.45 -0.90
CA MET A 30 -2.30 12.38 0.08
C MET A 30 -3.19 12.49 1.31
N ILE A 31 -3.45 13.71 1.78
CA ILE A 31 -4.38 13.92 2.91
C ILE A 31 -5.80 13.53 2.52
N ALA A 32 -6.25 13.87 1.31
CA ALA A 32 -7.55 13.42 0.80
C ALA A 32 -7.64 11.88 0.67
N ASP A 33 -6.54 11.23 0.26
CA ASP A 33 -6.45 9.76 0.26
C ASP A 33 -6.60 9.20 1.69
N PHE A 34 -5.89 9.76 2.67
CA PHE A 34 -5.95 9.27 4.06
C PHE A 34 -7.32 9.50 4.71
N GLU A 35 -7.94 10.64 4.46
CA GLU A 35 -9.28 10.98 4.93
C GLU A 35 -10.32 10.01 4.35
N ARG A 36 -10.24 9.74 3.04
CA ARG A 36 -11.10 8.75 2.37
C ARG A 36 -10.88 7.34 2.92
N ASP A 37 -9.63 6.99 3.20
CA ASP A 37 -9.26 5.67 3.75
C ASP A 37 -9.58 5.56 5.27
N GLY A 38 -10.08 6.64 5.91
CA GLY A 38 -10.48 6.67 7.33
C GLY A 38 -9.30 6.74 8.31
N LEU A 39 -8.09 7.01 7.82
CA LEU A 39 -6.86 7.00 8.62
C LEU A 39 -6.61 8.32 9.37
N VAL A 40 -7.19 9.41 8.87
CA VAL A 40 -7.07 10.74 9.48
C VAL A 40 -8.41 11.47 9.46
N ILE A 41 -8.61 12.36 10.42
CA ILE A 41 -9.68 13.36 10.43
C ILE A 41 -9.06 14.69 9.99
N VAL A 42 -9.72 15.38 9.06
CA VAL A 42 -9.23 16.65 8.50
C VAL A 42 -10.18 17.78 8.89
N SER A 43 -9.69 18.69 9.72
CA SER A 43 -10.41 19.89 10.16
C SER A 43 -9.98 21.07 9.29
N ARG A 44 -10.88 21.56 8.43
CA ARG A 44 -10.62 22.71 7.54
C ARG A 44 -11.25 23.97 8.12
N THR A 45 -10.43 24.93 8.53
CA THR A 45 -10.88 26.21 9.09
C THR A 45 -10.43 27.37 8.19
N LYS A 46 -10.81 28.61 8.55
CA LYS A 46 -10.30 29.81 7.87
C LYS A 46 -8.81 30.04 8.12
N ASP A 47 -8.29 29.52 9.23
CA ASP A 47 -6.93 29.74 9.71
C ASP A 47 -5.96 28.66 9.24
N GLY A 48 -6.47 27.55 8.71
CA GLY A 48 -5.63 26.47 8.18
C GLY A 48 -6.36 25.15 8.00
N VAL A 49 -5.57 24.11 7.76
CA VAL A 49 -6.03 22.72 7.70
C VAL A 49 -5.27 21.96 8.78
N ASP A 50 -6.02 21.40 9.72
CA ASP A 50 -5.49 20.55 10.77
C ASP A 50 -5.82 19.08 10.47
N CYS A 51 -4.92 18.19 10.85
CA CYS A 51 -5.03 16.76 10.55
C CYS A 51 -4.74 15.97 11.81
N ASP A 52 -5.68 15.16 12.25
CA ASP A 52 -5.53 14.27 13.39
C ASP A 52 -5.53 12.82 12.93
N ILE A 53 -4.72 11.97 13.56
CA ILE A 53 -4.76 10.53 13.30
C ILE A 53 -5.99 9.91 13.98
N THR A 54 -6.66 8.98 13.29
CA THR A 54 -7.73 8.19 13.91
C THR A 54 -7.16 6.97 14.63
N ASP A 55 -7.95 6.34 15.51
CA ASP A 55 -7.60 5.03 16.08
C ASP A 55 -7.30 3.98 15.00
N MET A 56 -8.03 4.05 13.88
CA MET A 56 -7.80 3.21 12.70
C MET A 56 -6.47 3.53 12.02
N GLY A 57 -6.12 4.82 11.89
CA GLY A 57 -4.82 5.27 11.38
C GLY A 57 -3.66 4.82 12.26
N ASP A 58 -3.81 4.89 13.58
CA ASP A 58 -2.79 4.44 14.53
C ASP A 58 -2.59 2.92 14.45
N SER A 59 -3.68 2.15 14.44
CA SER A 59 -3.64 0.70 14.25
C SER A 59 -3.00 0.33 12.90
N PHE A 60 -3.34 1.06 11.83
CA PHE A 60 -2.77 0.84 10.50
C PHE A 60 -1.25 1.04 10.47
N LEU A 61 -0.73 2.07 11.13
CA LEU A 61 0.70 2.30 11.28
C LEU A 61 1.37 1.20 12.12
N CYS A 62 0.72 0.78 13.21
CA CYS A 62 1.19 -0.31 14.06
C CYS A 62 1.28 -1.65 13.30
N ASP A 63 0.37 -1.90 12.35
CA ASP A 63 0.41 -3.07 11.45
C ASP A 63 1.47 -2.96 10.32
N GLY A 64 2.25 -1.87 10.31
CA GLY A 64 3.34 -1.62 9.37
C GLY A 64 2.95 -0.84 8.12
N GLY A 65 1.74 -0.27 8.10
CA GLY A 65 1.30 0.73 7.13
C GLY A 65 1.30 0.32 5.66
N TYR A 66 1.39 1.31 4.78
CA TYR A 66 1.43 1.13 3.32
C TYR A 66 2.65 0.32 2.88
N VAL A 67 3.77 0.38 3.61
CA VAL A 67 4.95 -0.44 3.32
C VAL A 67 4.65 -1.93 3.52
N ALA A 68 3.95 -2.31 4.58
CA ALA A 68 3.56 -3.70 4.82
C ALA A 68 2.60 -4.20 3.72
N ILE A 69 1.63 -3.38 3.31
CA ILE A 69 0.72 -3.70 2.21
C ILE A 69 1.49 -3.91 0.90
N ALA A 70 2.35 -2.97 0.53
CA ALA A 70 3.13 -3.07 -0.70
C ALA A 70 4.05 -4.31 -0.71
N LYS A 71 4.59 -4.72 0.44
CA LYS A 71 5.34 -5.98 0.57
C LYS A 71 4.43 -7.20 0.36
N LYS A 72 3.24 -7.22 0.96
CA LYS A 72 2.26 -8.32 0.80
C LYS A 72 1.81 -8.44 -0.66
N GLU A 73 1.55 -7.34 -1.34
CA GLU A 73 1.18 -7.34 -2.77
C GLU A 73 2.30 -7.88 -3.67
N LYS A 74 3.55 -7.48 -3.42
CA LYS A 74 4.70 -8.02 -4.15
C LYS A 74 4.82 -9.54 -3.96
N LYS A 75 4.68 -10.04 -2.72
CA LYS A 75 4.69 -11.48 -2.44
C LYS A 75 3.57 -12.21 -3.18
N LYS A 76 2.34 -11.67 -3.19
CA LYS A 76 1.21 -12.25 -3.94
C LYS A 76 1.48 -12.32 -5.45
N LYS A 77 2.04 -11.26 -6.04
CA LYS A 77 2.41 -11.25 -7.47
C LYS A 77 3.45 -12.32 -7.79
N VAL A 78 4.50 -12.42 -6.98
CA VAL A 78 5.54 -13.45 -7.15
C VAL A 78 4.93 -14.85 -7.06
N LEU A 79 4.09 -15.11 -6.05
CA LEU A 79 3.44 -16.40 -5.89
C LEU A 79 2.57 -16.76 -7.11
N LYS A 80 1.80 -15.80 -7.63
CA LYS A 80 0.99 -16.00 -8.83
C LYS A 80 1.84 -16.41 -10.03
N TRP A 81 2.96 -15.71 -10.26
CA TRP A 81 3.87 -16.01 -11.36
C TRP A 81 4.51 -17.39 -11.23
N THR A 82 4.91 -17.78 -10.00
CA THR A 82 5.45 -19.11 -9.75
C THR A 82 4.44 -20.21 -10.05
N VAL A 83 3.18 -20.03 -9.65
CA VAL A 83 2.11 -21.01 -9.93
C VAL A 83 1.83 -21.13 -11.43
N GLU A 84 1.76 -20.00 -12.14
CA GLU A 84 1.57 -20.00 -13.60
C GLU A 84 2.72 -20.72 -14.33
N ALA A 85 3.97 -20.49 -13.91
CA ALA A 85 5.14 -21.16 -14.48
C ALA A 85 5.12 -22.68 -14.25
N ILE A 86 4.82 -23.13 -13.04
CA ILE A 86 4.73 -24.57 -12.71
C ILE A 86 3.62 -25.24 -13.52
N THR A 87 2.47 -24.58 -13.65
CA THR A 87 1.32 -25.11 -14.40
C THR A 87 1.66 -25.28 -15.89
N ALA A 88 2.35 -24.30 -16.49
CA ALA A 88 2.80 -24.38 -17.89
C ALA A 88 3.76 -25.57 -18.13
N ILE A 89 4.70 -25.80 -17.21
CA ILE A 89 5.63 -26.93 -17.30
C ILE A 89 4.89 -28.26 -17.20
N ALA A 90 3.95 -28.39 -16.26
CA ALA A 90 3.18 -29.62 -16.08
C ALA A 90 2.36 -29.99 -17.33
N ILE A 91 1.71 -29.01 -17.95
CA ILE A 91 0.97 -29.22 -19.21
C ILE A 91 1.92 -29.64 -20.33
N GLY A 92 3.08 -28.98 -20.46
CA GLY A 92 4.08 -29.33 -21.46
C GLY A 92 4.54 -30.78 -21.34
N VAL A 93 4.83 -31.25 -20.12
CA VAL A 93 5.26 -32.64 -19.86
C VAL A 93 4.16 -33.64 -20.22
N ILE A 94 2.90 -33.36 -19.86
CA ILE A 94 1.76 -34.24 -20.19
C ILE A 94 1.58 -34.37 -21.71
N VAL A 95 1.62 -33.25 -22.44
CA VAL A 95 1.47 -33.27 -23.90
C VAL A 95 2.62 -34.05 -24.55
N SER A 96 3.86 -33.84 -24.11
CA SER A 96 5.02 -34.59 -24.62
C SER A 96 4.92 -36.09 -24.37
N LEU A 97 4.42 -36.51 -23.21
CA LEU A 97 4.18 -37.93 -22.89
C LEU A 97 3.09 -38.55 -23.77
N ILE A 98 2.00 -37.83 -24.03
CA ILE A 98 0.93 -38.30 -24.92
C ILE A 98 1.44 -38.49 -26.36
N VAL A 99 2.25 -37.55 -26.85
CA VAL A 99 2.84 -37.65 -28.20
C VAL A 99 3.84 -38.81 -28.28
N ALA A 100 4.64 -39.03 -27.24
CA ALA A 100 5.61 -40.14 -27.20
C ALA A 100 4.97 -41.53 -27.08
N LEU A 101 3.72 -41.62 -26.62
CA LEU A 101 2.95 -42.87 -26.49
C LEU A 101 2.14 -43.22 -27.75
N LYS A 102 2.22 -42.41 -28.81
CA LYS A 102 1.49 -42.57 -30.07
C LYS A 102 2.42 -42.99 -31.20
#